data_AF-A0A347WIN3-F1
#
_entry.id   AF-A0A347WIN3-F1
#
_cell.length_a   1.000
_cell.length_b   1.000
_cell.length_c   1.000
_cell.angle_alpha   90.00
_cell.angle_beta   90.00
_cell.angle_gamma   90.00
#
_symmetry.space_group_name_H-M   'P 1'
#
loop_
_entity.id
_entity.type
_entity.pdbx_description
1 polymer ?
#
loop_
_entity_poly.entity_id
_entity_poly.type
_entity_poly.pdbx_seq_one_letter_code
_entity_poly.pdbx_strand_id
1 'polypeptide(L)'
;MIVEFDYSKLRGRIREKFASYKNLIPNLSCSTLDTESKLSKKLNGHSTFDSKEIIDMAKALGIPNDELDEYFFNAKVRKNERSA
;
A
#
# COMPACT_ATOMS: atom_id res chain seq x y z
N MET A 1 4.64 -18.91 7.32
CA MET A 1 5.40 -17.64 7.24
C MET A 1 4.44 -16.57 6.78
N ILE A 2 4.12 -15.60 7.64
CA ILE A 2 3.39 -14.39 7.23
C ILE A 2 4.47 -13.36 6.92
N VAL A 3 4.62 -13.00 5.64
CA VAL A 3 5.44 -11.87 5.22
C VAL A 3 4.57 -10.63 5.41
N GLU A 4 4.86 -9.87 6.47
CA GLU A 4 4.23 -8.57 6.68
C GLU A 4 4.98 -7.53 5.85
N PHE A 5 4.22 -6.72 5.11
CA PHE A 5 4.75 -5.55 4.41
C PHE A 5 4.47 -4.30 5.24
N ASP A 6 5.45 -3.42 5.34
CA ASP A 6 5.30 -2.15 6.02
C ASP A 6 4.72 -1.11 5.05
N TYR A 7 3.42 -0.84 5.22
CA TYR A 7 2.72 0.17 4.44
C TYR A 7 2.67 1.55 5.14
N SER A 8 3.56 1.82 6.11
CA SER A 8 3.52 3.07 6.88
C SER A 8 3.80 4.29 5.99
N LYS A 9 4.74 4.17 5.06
CA LYS A 9 5.03 5.22 4.06
C LYS A 9 3.83 5.50 3.17
N LEU A 10 3.17 4.44 2.69
CA LEU A 10 2.00 4.55 1.82
C LEU A 10 0.83 5.22 2.57
N ARG A 11 0.58 4.83 3.83
CA ARG A 11 -0.44 5.46 4.68
C ARG A 11 -0.17 6.95 4.89
N GLY A 12 1.08 7.33 5.15
CA GLY A 12 1.49 8.73 5.25
C GLY A 12 1.15 9.50 3.98
N ARG A 13 1.56 8.98 2.82
CA ARG A 13 1.32 9.61 1.53
C ARG A 13 -0.15 9.80 1.20
N ILE A 14 -0.99 8.80 1.49
CA ILE A 14 -2.45 8.89 1.32
C ILE A 14 -3.01 10.01 2.20
N ARG A 15 -2.57 10.10 3.46
CA ARG A 15 -3.05 11.13 4.38
C ARG A 15 -2.59 12.53 3.98
N GLU A 16 -1.39 12.68 3.42
CA GLU A 16 -0.90 13.97 2.92
C GLU A 16 -1.64 14.44 1.67
N LYS A 17 -1.90 13.54 0.71
CA LYS A 17 -2.58 13.87 -0.55
C LYS A 17 -4.10 13.97 -0.44
N PHE A 18 -4.71 13.04 0.28
CA PHE A 18 -6.15 12.81 0.27
C PHE A 18 -6.82 13.00 1.63
N ALA A 19 -6.07 13.26 2.70
CA ALA A 19 -6.51 13.38 4.11
C ALA A 19 -7.12 12.10 4.71
N SER A 20 -7.93 11.37 3.95
CA SER A 20 -8.59 10.13 4.32
C SER A 20 -8.62 9.14 3.15
N TYR A 21 -8.63 7.86 3.48
CA TYR A 21 -8.73 6.76 2.52
C TYR A 21 -10.00 6.84 1.66
N LYS A 22 -11.15 7.28 2.22
CA LYS A 22 -12.40 7.53 1.48
C LYS A 22 -12.24 8.47 0.29
N ASN A 23 -11.36 9.45 0.39
CA ASN A 23 -11.14 10.44 -0.68
C ASN A 23 -10.23 9.88 -1.79
N LEU A 24 -9.47 8.81 -1.48
CA LEU A 24 -8.68 8.06 -2.46
C LEU A 24 -9.56 7.13 -3.30
N ILE A 25 -10.58 6.48 -2.70
CA ILE A 25 -11.48 5.53 -3.39
C ILE A 25 -12.00 6.05 -4.76
N PRO A 26 -12.57 7.26 -4.89
CA PRO A 26 -13.06 7.75 -6.18
C PRO A 26 -11.94 7.98 -7.22
N ASN A 27 -10.68 8.07 -6.80
CA ASN A 27 -9.52 8.21 -7.70
C ASN A 27 -8.98 6.85 -8.15
N LEU A 28 -9.44 5.75 -7.54
CA LEU A 28 -9.06 4.40 -7.89
C LEU A 28 -10.09 3.83 -8.85
N SER A 29 -9.89 4.06 -10.15
CA SER A 29 -10.83 3.62 -11.18
C SER A 29 -10.70 2.13 -11.54
N CYS A 30 -9.54 1.50 -11.26
CA CYS A 30 -9.27 0.12 -11.65
C CYS A 30 -9.12 -0.84 -10.45
N SER A 31 -8.93 -0.31 -9.24
CA SER A 31 -8.71 -1.15 -8.06
C SER A 31 -10.00 -1.83 -7.59
N THR A 32 -9.89 -3.06 -7.08
CA THR A 32 -10.97 -3.78 -6.37
C THR A 32 -11.31 -3.17 -5.00
N LEU A 33 -10.81 -1.96 -4.76
CA LEU A 33 -10.86 -1.19 -3.54
C LEU A 33 -12.07 -0.27 -3.58
N ASP A 34 -13.26 -0.84 -3.57
CA ASP A 34 -14.52 -0.09 -3.60
C ASP A 34 -14.85 0.58 -2.27
N THR A 35 -14.06 0.30 -1.21
CA THR A 35 -14.37 0.74 0.15
C THR A 35 -13.12 0.95 0.98
N GLU A 36 -13.18 1.94 1.87
CA GLU A 36 -12.13 2.26 2.83
C GLU A 36 -11.65 1.06 3.65
N SER A 37 -12.58 0.18 4.04
CA SER A 37 -12.28 -1.03 4.82
C SER A 37 -11.46 -2.05 4.04
N LYS A 38 -11.66 -2.19 2.72
CA LYS A 38 -10.86 -3.09 1.89
C LYS A 38 -9.42 -2.59 1.80
N LEU A 39 -9.24 -1.31 1.54
CA LEU A 39 -7.93 -0.67 1.50
C LEU A 39 -7.23 -0.77 2.86
N SER A 40 -7.95 -0.48 3.95
CA SER A 40 -7.42 -0.59 5.31
C SER A 40 -6.97 -2.01 5.64
N LYS A 41 -7.74 -3.04 5.25
CA LYS A 41 -7.35 -4.45 5.43
C LYS A 41 -6.06 -4.79 4.67
N LYS A 42 -5.92 -4.38 3.41
CA LYS A 42 -4.68 -4.58 2.64
C LYS A 42 -3.48 -3.89 3.29
N LEU A 43 -3.64 -2.62 3.65
CA LEU A 43 -2.62 -1.83 4.35
C LEU A 43 -2.28 -2.37 5.75
N ASN A 44 -3.14 -3.20 6.34
CA ASN A 44 -2.88 -3.85 7.63
C ASN A 44 -2.26 -5.25 7.47
N GLY A 45 -1.79 -5.61 6.28
CA GLY A 45 -1.17 -6.90 5.99
C GLY A 45 -2.16 -8.07 5.92
N HIS A 46 -3.46 -7.81 5.87
CA HIS A 46 -4.48 -8.87 5.79
C HIS A 46 -4.63 -9.41 4.35
N SER A 47 -4.14 -8.69 3.35
CA SER A 47 -4.17 -9.06 1.93
C SER A 47 -3.12 -8.27 1.15
N THR A 48 -2.54 -8.88 0.13
CA THR A 48 -1.56 -8.24 -0.76
C THR A 48 -2.23 -7.37 -1.83
N PHE A 49 -1.51 -6.38 -2.33
CA PHE A 49 -1.94 -5.58 -3.49
C PHE A 49 -1.60 -6.31 -4.78
N ASP A 50 -2.53 -6.30 -5.74
CA ASP A 50 -2.28 -6.75 -7.10
C ASP A 50 -1.53 -5.66 -7.88
N SER A 51 -0.74 -6.06 -8.87
CA SER A 51 -0.01 -5.13 -9.73
C SER A 51 -0.91 -4.04 -10.33
N LYS A 52 -2.16 -4.35 -10.67
CA LYS A 52 -3.12 -3.35 -11.17
C LYS A 52 -3.47 -2.31 -10.12
N GLU A 53 -3.70 -2.73 -8.87
CA GLU A 53 -4.04 -1.84 -7.77
C GLU A 53 -2.85 -0.96 -7.38
N ILE A 54 -1.63 -1.51 -7.43
CA ILE A 54 -0.40 -0.75 -7.19
C ILE A 54 -0.27 0.38 -8.21
N ILE A 55 -0.42 0.10 -9.50
CA ILE A 55 -0.31 1.10 -10.58
C ILE A 55 -1.43 2.15 -10.47
N ASP A 56 -2.65 1.73 -10.13
CA ASP A 56 -3.81 2.62 -9.98
C ASP A 56 -3.63 3.57 -8.78
N MET A 57 -3.21 3.04 -7.62
CA MET A 57 -2.83 3.86 -6.46
C MET A 57 -1.64 4.77 -6.78
N ALA A 58 -0.60 4.26 -7.44
CA ALA A 58 0.55 5.06 -7.85
C ALA A 58 0.13 6.28 -8.65
N LYS A 59 -0.73 6.08 -9.66
CA LYS A 59 -1.27 7.16 -10.49
C LYS A 59 -2.12 8.14 -9.69
N ALA A 60 -3.03 7.63 -8.84
CA ALA A 60 -3.90 8.46 -8.01
C ALA A 60 -3.08 9.33 -7.02
N LEU A 61 -2.08 8.74 -6.38
CA LEU A 61 -1.19 9.44 -5.45
C LEU A 61 -0.12 10.28 -6.16
N GLY A 62 0.16 10.02 -7.43
CA GLY A 62 1.28 10.61 -8.17
C GLY A 62 2.64 10.10 -7.69
N ILE A 63 2.72 8.82 -7.32
CA ILE A 63 3.97 8.15 -6.96
C ILE A 63 4.65 7.69 -8.25
N PRO A 64 5.90 8.09 -8.51
CA PRO A 64 6.65 7.60 -9.66
C PRO A 64 6.93 6.10 -9.54
N ASN A 65 7.00 5.40 -10.68
CA ASN A 65 7.20 3.94 -10.69
C ASN A 65 8.48 3.49 -9.98
N ASP A 66 9.51 4.35 -9.97
CA ASP A 66 10.79 4.13 -9.30
C ASP A 66 10.65 3.99 -7.78
N GLU A 67 9.73 4.74 -7.17
CA GLU A 67 9.51 4.70 -5.72
C GLU A 67 8.52 3.61 -5.29
N LEU A 68 7.83 2.94 -6.23
CA LEU A 68 6.79 1.95 -5.87
C LEU A 68 7.32 0.81 -5.02
N ASP A 69 8.57 0.40 -5.24
CA ASP A 69 9.23 -0.61 -4.42
C ASP A 69 9.24 -0.20 -2.94
N GLU A 70 9.54 1.07 -2.67
CA GLU A 70 9.67 1.62 -1.33
C GLU A 70 8.32 1.77 -0.59
N TYR A 71 7.23 1.94 -1.35
CA TYR A 71 5.87 2.11 -0.81
C TYR A 71 5.08 0.80 -0.71
N PHE A 72 5.24 -0.12 -1.67
CA PHE A 72 4.42 -1.33 -1.79
C PHE A 72 5.20 -2.62 -1.52
N PHE A 73 6.51 -2.64 -1.77
CA PHE A 73 7.38 -3.82 -1.63
C PHE A 73 8.31 -3.74 -0.43
N ASN A 74 8.05 -2.82 0.50
CA ASN A 74 8.78 -2.72 1.77
C ASN A 74 8.40 -3.89 2.69
N ALA A 75 8.94 -5.07 2.41
CA ALA A 75 8.76 -6.23 3.26
C ALA A 75 9.39 -5.93 4.62
N LYS A 76 8.61 -6.04 5.69
CA LYS A 76 9.12 -5.97 7.05
C LYS A 76 9.95 -7.22 7.27
N VAL A 77 11.24 -7.12 6.95
CA VAL A 77 12.19 -8.21 7.13
C VAL A 77 12.20 -8.51 8.62
N ARG A 78 11.53 -9.60 9.02
CA ARG A 78 11.84 -10.21 10.30
C ARG A 78 13.29 -10.62 10.18
N LYS A 79 14.19 -9.79 10.72
CA LYS A 79 15.54 -10.21 11.10
C LYS A 79 15.34 -11.37 12.06
N ASN A 80 15.21 -12.58 11.54
CA ASN A 80 15.69 -13.73 12.28
C ASN A 80 17.20 -13.58 12.19
N GLU A 81 17.75 -12.86 13.17
CA GLU A 81 19.18 -12.89 13.45
C GLU A 81 19.53 -14.36 13.66
N ARG A 82 19.96 -15.01 12.58
CA ARG A 82 20.67 -16.27 12.64
C ARG A 82 22.08 -15.92 13.09
N SER A 83 22.19 -15.51 14.35
CA SER A 83 23.48 -15.39 15.03
C SER A 83 23.96 -16.81 15.25
N ALA A 84 25.05 -17.13 14.55
CA ALA A 84 25.76 -18.41 14.58
C ALA A 84 26.30 -18.75 15.97
#